data_AF-A0A426DNW6-F1
#
_entry.id   AF-A0A426DNW6-F1
#
_cell.length_a   1.000
_cell.length_b   1.000
_cell.length_c   1.000
_cell.angle_alpha   90.00
_cell.angle_beta   90.00
_cell.angle_gamma   90.00
#
_symmetry.space_group_name_H-M   'P 1'
#
loop_
_entity.id
_entity.type
_entity.pdbx_description
1 polymer ?
#
loop_
_entity_poly.entity_id
_entity_poly.type
_entity_poly.pdbx_seq_one_letter_code
_entity_poly.pdbx_strand_id
1 'polypeptide(L)'
;MEKKIQNLAQQEWLEKRRELSQPVLEAFWSWVEETSEKYTASESLKKALQYSRNQKKYLNTFMEDGRLPISNNECEACIHPFATGYKSRLFADTLEGARASGIIYSQLESAKLNQLDVFRYLSYLLEKMQGIDYQYQNEPHTCRGSGNFLNAAGIRKRKMSC
;
A
#
# COMPACT_ATOMS: atom_id res chain seq x y z
N MET A 1 19.79 -14.11 4.40
CA MET A 1 20.92 -13.19 4.65
C MET A 1 20.53 -12.18 5.72
N GLU A 2 19.48 -11.37 5.50
CA GLU A 2 18.96 -10.38 6.47
C GLU A 2 18.65 -10.91 7.89
N LYS A 3 18.01 -12.08 8.03
CA LYS A 3 17.71 -12.68 9.35
C LYS A 3 18.95 -12.92 10.23
N LYS A 4 20.14 -13.03 9.64
CA LYS A 4 21.40 -13.25 10.39
C LYS A 4 21.98 -11.95 10.96
N ILE A 5 21.48 -10.79 10.51
CA ILE A 5 22.05 -9.45 10.74
C ILE A 5 21.11 -8.58 11.60
N GLN A 6 19.91 -9.09 11.92
CA GLN A 6 18.83 -8.37 12.60
C GLN A 6 19.15 -7.81 14.00
N ASN A 7 20.21 -8.29 14.66
CA ASN A 7 20.58 -7.88 16.03
C ASN A 7 21.77 -6.90 16.08
N LEU A 8 22.23 -6.38 14.94
CA LEU A 8 23.39 -5.48 14.87
C LEU A 8 22.97 -4.00 15.00
N ALA A 9 23.94 -3.15 15.32
CA ALA A 9 23.73 -1.70 15.31
C ALA A 9 23.34 -1.23 13.90
N GLN A 10 22.55 -0.15 13.80
CA GLN A 10 21.96 0.31 12.53
C GLN A 10 23.00 0.56 11.43
N GLN A 11 24.15 1.15 11.78
CA GLN A 11 25.24 1.43 10.84
C GLN A 11 25.91 0.14 10.34
N GLU A 12 26.28 -0.75 11.26
CA GLU A 12 26.89 -2.05 10.94
C GLU A 12 25.96 -2.93 10.12
N TRP A 13 24.65 -2.88 10.40
CA TRP A 13 23.64 -3.58 9.62
C TRP A 13 23.59 -3.07 8.18
N LEU A 14 23.58 -1.75 7.98
CA LEU A 14 23.55 -1.15 6.66
C LEU A 14 24.81 -1.49 5.85
N GLU A 15 25.98 -1.49 6.48
CA GLU A 15 27.25 -1.91 5.86
C GLU A 15 27.19 -3.39 5.43
N LYS A 16 26.78 -4.29 6.32
CA LYS A 16 26.61 -5.72 6.00
C LYS A 16 25.56 -5.96 4.93
N ARG A 17 24.49 -5.15 4.91
CA ARG A 17 23.46 -5.19 3.85
C ARG A 17 24.06 -4.81 2.50
N ARG A 18 24.91 -3.77 2.44
CA ARG A 18 25.61 -3.41 1.20
C ARG A 18 26.55 -4.53 0.76
N GLU A 19 27.36 -5.08 1.67
CA GLU A 19 28.28 -6.19 1.33
C GLU A 19 27.56 -7.42 0.76
N LEU A 20 26.42 -7.79 1.34
CA LEU A 20 25.74 -9.05 1.01
C LEU A 20 24.65 -8.91 -0.05
N SER A 21 23.85 -7.85 0.02
CA SER A 21 22.65 -7.69 -0.80
C SER A 21 22.92 -6.91 -2.09
N GLN A 22 23.86 -5.97 -2.09
CA GLN A 22 24.22 -5.18 -3.28
C GLN A 22 24.61 -6.05 -4.49
N PRO A 23 25.53 -7.04 -4.39
CA PRO A 23 25.91 -7.82 -5.56
C PRO A 23 24.75 -8.65 -6.13
N VAL A 24 23.85 -9.13 -5.28
CA VAL A 24 22.65 -9.87 -5.69
C VAL A 24 21.69 -8.95 -6.45
N LEU A 25 21.52 -7.73 -5.94
CA LEU A 25 20.62 -6.75 -6.53
C LEU A 25 21.15 -6.20 -7.86
N GLU A 26 22.46 -5.97 -7.96
CA GLU A 26 23.13 -5.59 -9.22
C GLU A 26 23.01 -6.71 -10.26
N ALA A 27 23.25 -7.96 -9.88
CA ALA A 27 23.07 -9.11 -10.77
C ALA A 27 21.62 -9.24 -11.26
N PHE A 28 20.65 -9.03 -10.37
CA PHE A 28 19.23 -9.02 -10.74
C PHE A 28 18.92 -7.90 -11.75
N TRP A 29 19.40 -6.68 -11.52
CA TRP A 29 19.16 -5.57 -12.44
C TRP A 29 19.84 -5.78 -13.80
N SER A 30 21.08 -6.30 -13.83
CA SER A 30 21.75 -6.67 -15.09
C SER A 30 20.89 -7.67 -15.86
N TRP A 31 20.40 -8.70 -15.17
CA TRP A 31 19.53 -9.71 -15.77
C TRP A 31 18.21 -9.12 -16.31
N VAL A 32 17.57 -8.19 -15.59
CA VAL A 32 16.34 -7.51 -16.05
C VAL A 32 16.61 -6.72 -17.33
N GLU A 33 17.70 -5.96 -17.38
CA GLU A 33 18.07 -5.16 -18.55
C GLU A 33 18.36 -6.08 -19.75
N GLU A 34 19.25 -7.07 -19.59
CA GLU A 34 19.60 -8.03 -20.64
C GLU A 34 18.40 -8.83 -21.16
N THR A 35 17.50 -9.23 -20.27
CA THR A 35 16.31 -10.03 -20.65
C THR A 35 15.28 -9.18 -21.38
N SER A 36 15.19 -7.90 -21.05
CA SER A 36 14.25 -6.98 -21.69
C SER A 36 14.67 -6.57 -23.10
N GLU A 37 15.97 -6.55 -23.39
CA GLU A 37 16.51 -6.28 -24.73
C GLU A 37 16.30 -7.46 -25.69
N LYS A 38 16.22 -8.67 -25.13
CA LYS A 38 15.94 -9.89 -25.92
C LYS A 38 14.50 -9.87 -26.41
N TYR A 39 14.31 -10.19 -27.69
CA TYR A 39 12.99 -10.33 -28.28
C TYR A 39 12.24 -11.48 -27.61
N THR A 40 11.29 -11.13 -26.73
CA THR A 40 10.42 -12.10 -26.07
C THR A 40 9.05 -12.10 -26.74
N ALA A 41 8.51 -13.28 -27.08
CA ALA A 41 7.15 -13.42 -27.62
C ALA A 41 6.05 -13.21 -26.55
N SER A 42 6.36 -13.46 -25.27
CA SER A 42 5.41 -13.37 -24.16
C SER A 42 5.16 -11.92 -23.69
N GLU A 43 3.90 -11.48 -23.77
CA GLU A 43 3.46 -10.17 -23.28
C GLU A 43 3.51 -10.07 -21.75
N SER A 44 3.22 -11.15 -21.02
CA SER A 44 3.24 -11.17 -19.55
C SER A 44 4.64 -10.93 -19.00
N LEU A 45 5.67 -11.53 -19.61
CA LEU A 45 7.05 -11.31 -19.20
C LEU A 45 7.50 -9.87 -19.46
N LYS A 46 7.14 -9.30 -20.62
CA LYS A 46 7.42 -7.88 -20.92
C LYS A 46 6.80 -6.94 -19.89
N LYS A 47 5.53 -7.17 -19.52
CA LYS A 47 4.86 -6.39 -18.46
C LYS A 47 5.58 -6.51 -17.12
N ALA A 48 6.00 -7.71 -16.73
CA ALA A 48 6.72 -7.93 -15.47
C ALA A 48 8.09 -7.24 -15.44
N LEU A 49 8.86 -7.31 -16.53
CA LEU A 49 10.16 -6.63 -16.66
C LEU A 49 10.00 -5.11 -16.63
N GLN A 50 9.02 -4.58 -17.37
CA GLN A 50 8.73 -3.15 -17.36
C GLN A 50 8.30 -2.67 -15.96
N TYR A 51 7.43 -3.44 -15.29
CA TYR A 51 7.05 -3.15 -13.92
C TYR A 51 8.26 -3.12 -12.99
N SER A 52 9.13 -4.13 -13.07
CA SER A 52 10.36 -4.21 -12.26
C SER A 52 11.26 -2.99 -12.49
N ARG A 53 11.48 -2.58 -13.74
CA ARG A 53 12.23 -1.35 -14.08
C ARG A 53 11.62 -0.10 -13.45
N ASN A 54 10.30 0.06 -13.54
CA ASN A 54 9.61 1.20 -12.94
C ASN A 54 9.75 1.22 -11.40
N GLN A 55 9.87 0.05 -10.78
CA GLN A 55 10.02 -0.10 -9.32
C GLN A 55 11.47 -0.01 -8.83
N LYS A 56 12.47 0.06 -9.72
CA LYS A 56 13.90 0.03 -9.37
C LYS A 56 14.29 1.03 -8.29
N LYS A 57 13.78 2.27 -8.38
CA LYS A 57 14.03 3.31 -7.38
C LYS A 57 13.56 2.87 -5.98
N TYR A 58 12.34 2.38 -5.88
CA TYR A 58 11.72 2.01 -4.60
C TYR A 58 12.33 0.73 -4.02
N LEU A 59 12.63 -0.26 -4.88
CA LEU A 59 13.25 -1.50 -4.45
C LEU A 59 14.69 -1.29 -3.96
N ASN A 60 15.36 -0.20 -4.35
CA ASN A 60 16.71 0.13 -3.87
C ASN A 60 16.72 0.92 -2.55
N THR A 61 15.58 1.51 -2.13
CA THR A 61 15.52 2.42 -0.97
C THR A 61 15.92 1.77 0.35
N PHE A 62 15.72 0.45 0.52
CA PHE A 62 16.14 -0.26 1.73
C PHE A 62 17.68 -0.33 1.91
N MET A 63 18.46 0.00 0.88
CA MET A 63 19.92 0.12 0.97
C MET A 63 20.38 1.49 1.50
N GLU A 64 19.48 2.47 1.50
CA GLU A 64 19.73 3.84 1.98
C GLU A 64 19.46 3.96 3.48
N ASP A 65 18.41 3.28 3.99
CA ASP A 65 18.06 3.25 5.41
C ASP A 65 17.95 1.81 5.94
N GLY A 66 18.73 1.51 6.97
CA GLY A 66 18.71 0.24 7.68
C GLY A 66 17.37 -0.08 8.35
N ARG A 67 16.58 0.94 8.72
CA ARG A 67 15.26 0.76 9.37
C ARG A 67 14.23 0.13 8.46
N LEU A 68 14.40 0.26 7.14
CA LEU A 68 13.44 -0.26 6.18
C LEU A 68 13.61 -1.77 6.03
N PRO A 69 12.54 -2.56 6.25
CA PRO A 69 12.56 -3.99 5.94
C PRO A 69 12.57 -4.19 4.43
N ILE A 70 13.24 -5.25 3.98
CA ILE A 70 13.27 -5.63 2.55
C ILE A 70 11.89 -6.10 2.04
N SER A 71 11.07 -6.68 2.92
CA SER A 71 9.76 -7.23 2.58
C SER A 71 8.65 -6.34 3.12
N ASN A 72 7.59 -6.19 2.32
CA ASN A 72 6.37 -5.48 2.70
C ASN A 72 5.46 -6.29 3.66
N ASN A 73 5.89 -7.47 4.10
CA ASN A 73 5.05 -8.42 4.84
C ASN A 73 4.40 -7.82 6.10
N GLU A 74 5.10 -6.96 6.83
CA GLU A 74 4.57 -6.31 8.03
C GLU A 74 3.44 -5.34 7.69
N CYS A 75 3.65 -4.50 6.67
CA CYS A 75 2.63 -3.58 6.18
C CYS A 75 1.42 -4.34 5.61
N GLU A 76 1.65 -5.43 4.86
CA GLU A 76 0.59 -6.31 4.35
C GLU A 76 -0.18 -6.95 5.51
N ALA A 77 0.49 -7.44 6.54
CA ALA A 77 -0.15 -7.99 7.72
C ALA A 77 -1.01 -6.95 8.44
N CYS A 78 -0.55 -5.69 8.54
CA CYS A 78 -1.30 -4.60 9.16
C CYS A 78 -2.55 -4.20 8.35
N ILE A 79 -2.48 -4.17 7.02
CA ILE A 79 -3.62 -3.81 6.17
C ILE A 79 -4.58 -4.99 5.91
N HIS A 80 -4.12 -6.23 6.09
CA HIS A 80 -4.89 -7.44 5.78
C HIS A 80 -6.23 -7.53 6.54
N PRO A 81 -6.34 -7.22 7.85
CA PRO A 81 -7.61 -7.18 8.56
C PRO A 81 -8.62 -6.20 7.94
N PHE A 82 -8.15 -5.02 7.53
CA PHE A 82 -8.99 -4.02 6.87
C PHE A 82 -9.49 -4.54 5.51
N ALA A 83 -8.60 -5.10 4.70
CA ALA A 83 -8.92 -5.63 3.36
C ALA A 83 -9.86 -6.84 3.42
N THR A 84 -9.63 -7.75 4.38
CA THR A 84 -10.47 -8.94 4.57
C THR A 84 -11.84 -8.57 5.13
N GLY A 85 -11.89 -7.68 6.13
CA GLY A 85 -13.14 -7.15 6.68
C GLY A 85 -13.95 -6.30 5.70
N TYR A 86 -13.36 -5.86 4.58
CA TYR A 86 -14.11 -5.21 3.50
C TYR A 86 -15.05 -6.19 2.77
N LYS A 87 -14.65 -7.46 2.63
CA LYS A 87 -15.50 -8.49 2.00
C LYS A 87 -16.77 -8.82 2.81
N SER A 88 -16.79 -8.50 4.11
CA SER A 88 -17.91 -8.73 5.01
C SER A 88 -18.69 -7.45 5.37
N ARG A 89 -18.35 -6.29 4.79
CA ARG A 89 -19.03 -5.03 5.07
C ARG A 89 -20.31 -4.91 4.25
N LEU A 90 -21.43 -5.30 4.86
CA LEU A 90 -22.78 -5.16 4.27
C LEU A 90 -23.24 -3.71 4.10
N PHE A 91 -22.55 -2.72 4.68
CA PHE A 91 -23.00 -1.32 4.77
C PHE A 91 -21.97 -0.27 4.37
N ALA A 92 -20.84 -0.67 3.78
CA ALA A 92 -19.80 0.26 3.31
C ALA A 92 -19.77 0.34 1.78
N ASP A 93 -20.93 0.61 1.17
CA ASP A 93 -21.09 0.72 -0.27
C ASP A 93 -20.86 2.16 -0.80
N THR A 94 -20.49 3.09 0.10
CA THR A 94 -20.25 4.49 -0.24
C THR A 94 -18.77 4.86 -0.02
N LEU A 95 -18.27 5.78 -0.86
CA LEU A 95 -16.91 6.31 -0.73
C LEU A 95 -16.65 6.91 0.67
N GLU A 96 -17.65 7.60 1.20
CA GLU A 96 -17.59 8.18 2.55
C GLU A 96 -17.51 7.10 3.64
N GLY A 97 -18.27 6.01 3.50
CA GLY A 97 -18.19 4.87 4.42
C GLY A 97 -16.81 4.20 4.38
N ALA A 98 -16.21 4.07 3.20
CA ALA A 98 -14.86 3.54 3.04
C ALA A 98 -13.82 4.48 3.68
N ARG A 99 -13.95 5.80 3.49
CA ARG A 99 -13.06 6.81 4.08
C ARG A 99 -13.15 6.84 5.61
N ALA A 100 -14.36 6.89 6.16
CA ALA A 100 -14.59 6.85 7.60
C ALA A 100 -14.02 5.58 8.23
N SER A 101 -14.22 4.43 7.59
CA SER A 101 -13.64 3.16 8.02
C SER A 101 -12.10 3.22 8.01
N GLY A 102 -11.50 3.76 6.94
CA GLY A 102 -10.04 3.91 6.83
C GLY A 102 -9.47 4.75 7.97
N ILE A 103 -10.14 5.84 8.35
CA ILE A 103 -9.71 6.69 9.48
C ILE A 103 -9.71 5.91 10.80
N ILE A 104 -10.77 5.17 11.10
CA ILE A 104 -10.89 4.39 12.34
C ILE A 104 -9.80 3.31 12.42
N TYR A 105 -9.57 2.56 11.34
CA TYR A 105 -8.53 1.53 11.30
C TYR A 105 -7.13 2.13 11.45
N SER A 106 -6.84 3.27 10.84
CA SER A 106 -5.57 3.98 11.02
C SER A 106 -5.32 4.35 12.49
N GLN A 107 -6.34 4.82 13.21
CA GLN A 107 -6.23 5.13 14.64
C GLN A 107 -6.01 3.88 15.50
N LEU A 108 -6.71 2.80 15.16
CA LEU A 108 -6.60 1.52 15.85
C LEU A 108 -5.20 0.90 15.68
N GLU A 109 -4.67 0.87 14.45
CA GLU A 109 -3.31 0.39 14.20
C GLU A 109 -2.26 1.30 14.85
N SER A 110 -2.47 2.62 14.85
CA SER A 110 -1.59 3.55 15.56
C SER A 110 -1.56 3.27 17.07
N ALA A 111 -2.72 3.02 17.70
CA ALA A 111 -2.80 2.68 19.12
C ALA A 111 -2.05 1.37 19.44
N LYS A 112 -2.19 0.34 18.60
CA LYS A 112 -1.48 -0.94 18.75
C LYS A 112 0.04 -0.76 18.63
N LEU A 113 0.51 0.01 17.65
CA LEU A 113 1.93 0.29 17.46
C LEU A 113 2.55 1.01 18.67
N ASN A 114 1.76 1.85 19.35
CA ASN A 114 2.14 2.53 20.59
C ASN A 114 1.90 1.69 21.86
N GLN A 115 1.51 0.42 21.72
CA GLN A 115 1.26 -0.51 22.84
C GLN A 115 0.19 0.01 23.81
N LEU A 116 -0.81 0.74 23.29
CA LEU A 116 -1.93 1.25 24.07
C LEU A 116 -3.09 0.24 24.06
N ASP A 117 -3.89 0.27 25.13
CA ASP A 117 -5.18 -0.41 25.13
C ASP A 117 -6.12 0.30 24.14
N VAL A 118 -6.45 -0.41 23.05
CA VAL A 118 -7.21 0.14 21.92
C VAL A 118 -8.58 0.65 22.36
N PHE A 119 -9.26 -0.09 23.23
CA PHE A 119 -10.60 0.27 23.67
C PHE A 119 -10.57 1.57 24.48
N ARG A 120 -9.69 1.64 25.49
CA ARG A 120 -9.49 2.85 26.30
C ARG A 120 -9.06 4.05 25.47
N TYR A 121 -8.16 3.86 24.51
CA TYR A 121 -7.70 4.92 23.61
C TYR A 121 -8.85 5.49 22.77
N LEU A 122 -9.66 4.62 22.17
CA LEU A 122 -10.81 5.06 21.37
C LEU A 122 -11.90 5.70 22.25
N SER A 123 -12.20 5.15 23.43
CA SER A 123 -13.12 5.77 24.37
C SER A 123 -12.66 7.17 24.77
N TYR A 124 -11.37 7.31 25.11
CA TYR A 124 -10.77 8.59 25.44
C TYR A 124 -10.88 9.59 24.29
N LEU A 125 -10.53 9.18 23.07
CA LEU A 125 -10.67 10.03 21.88
C LEU A 125 -12.11 10.49 21.68
N LEU A 126 -13.07 9.56 21.69
CA LEU A 126 -14.48 9.87 21.46
C LEU A 126 -15.08 10.75 22.56
N GLU A 127 -14.62 10.60 23.80
CA GLU A 127 -15.01 11.46 24.92
C GLU A 127 -14.43 12.87 24.77
N LYS A 128 -13.14 13.00 24.43
CA LYS A 128 -12.46 14.30 24.30
C LYS A 128 -12.82 15.06 23.03
N MET A 129 -13.30 14.38 21.99
CA MET A 129 -13.79 15.02 20.77
C MET A 129 -15.18 15.66 20.92
N GLN A 130 -15.88 15.45 22.05
CA GLN A 130 -17.16 16.10 22.32
C GLN A 130 -16.94 17.62 22.48
N GLY A 131 -17.29 18.38 21.45
CA GLY A 131 -17.17 19.85 21.44
C GLY A 131 -16.25 20.42 20.36
N ILE A 132 -15.64 19.58 19.51
CA ILE A 132 -14.92 20.05 18.32
C ILE A 132 -15.97 20.36 17.25
N ASP A 133 -16.14 21.64 16.91
CA ASP A 133 -16.93 22.06 15.74
C ASP A 133 -16.19 21.59 14.47
N TYR A 134 -16.60 20.42 13.97
CA TYR A 134 -16.04 19.85 12.76
C TYR A 134 -16.50 20.70 11.57
N GLN A 135 -15.66 21.65 11.17
CA GLN A 135 -15.75 22.25 9.85
C GLN A 135 -15.41 21.17 8.83
N TYR A 136 -16.43 20.43 8.36
CA TYR A 136 -16.27 19.52 7.24
C TYR A 136 -15.89 20.36 6.02
N GLN A 137 -14.60 20.37 5.67
CA GLN A 137 -14.16 20.99 4.43
C GLN A 137 -14.75 20.17 3.27
N ASN A 138 -15.87 20.66 2.75
CA ASN A 138 -16.44 20.25 1.48
C ASN A 138 -15.46 20.64 0.37
N GLU A 139 -14.36 19.93 0.22
CA GLU A 139 -13.73 19.86 -1.10
C GLU A 139 -14.73 19.10 -1.97
N PRO A 140 -15.33 19.73 -3.00
CA PRO A 140 -16.25 19.03 -3.87
C PRO A 140 -15.47 17.89 -4.51
N HIS A 141 -15.76 16.66 -4.07
CA HIS A 141 -15.32 15.46 -4.74
C HIS A 141 -16.12 15.45 -6.05
N THR A 142 -15.59 16.17 -7.03
CA THR A 142 -16.08 16.08 -8.39
C THR A 142 -15.79 14.65 -8.82
N CYS A 143 -16.78 13.78 -8.68
CA CYS A 143 -16.88 12.61 -9.54
C CYS A 143 -17.11 13.14 -10.96
N ARG A 144 -16.06 13.68 -11.60
CA ARG A 144 -16.02 13.83 -13.06
C ARG A 144 -15.82 12.44 -13.63
N GLY A 145 -16.94 11.73 -13.64
CA GLY A 145 -17.17 10.45 -14.27
C GLY A 145 -18.53 10.39 -14.96
N SER A 146 -19.20 11.53 -15.18
CA SER A 146 -20.14 11.68 -16.31
C SER A 146 -19.34 11.80 -17.61
N GLY A 147 -18.51 10.79 -17.90
CA GLY A 147 -18.05 10.54 -19.24
C GLY A 147 -19.23 9.92 -19.98
N ASN A 148 -19.75 10.61 -20.98
CA ASN A 148 -20.64 10.01 -21.96
C ASN A 148 -19.94 8.77 -22.53
N PHE A 149 -20.31 7.58 -22.06
CA PHE A 149 -20.06 6.35 -22.79
C PHE A 149 -21.05 6.31 -23.96
N LEU A 150 -20.80 7.16 -24.96
CA LEU A 150 -21.25 6.88 -26.32
C LEU A 150 -20.42 5.69 -26.80
N ASN A 151 -20.96 4.49 -26.62
CA ASN A 151 -20.52 3.35 -27.41
C ASN A 151 -21.23 3.45 -28.77
N ALA A 152 -20.50 3.20 -29.86
CA ALA A 152 -20.92 3.39 -31.25
C ALA A 152 -22.08 2.47 -31.73
N ALA A 153 -22.92 1.98 -30.82
CA ALA A 153 -23.98 0.99 -31.10
C ALA A 153 -25.34 1.29 -30.44
N GLY A 154 -25.56 2.44 -29.78
CA GLY A 154 -26.92 2.92 -29.48
C GLY A 154 -27.86 2.01 -28.67
N ILE A 155 -27.36 1.10 -27.82
CA ILE A 155 -28.21 0.20 -27.00
C ILE A 155 -28.19 0.63 -25.53
N ARG A 156 -29.37 1.00 -24.98
CA ARG A 156 -29.59 1.22 -23.54
C ARG A 156 -29.35 -0.08 -22.77
N LYS A 157 -28.27 -0.17 -21.99
CA LYS A 157 -28.15 -1.21 -20.95
C LYS A 157 -28.98 -0.81 -19.75
N ARG A 158 -29.93 -1.68 -19.37
CA ARG A 158 -30.75 -1.58 -18.15
C ARG A 158 -29.82 -1.54 -16.92
N LYS A 159 -30.16 -0.69 -15.95
CA LYS A 159 -29.62 -0.72 -14.59
C LYS A 159 -29.58 -2.17 -14.09
N MET A 160 -28.39 -2.69 -13.82
CA MET A 160 -28.23 -3.81 -12.90
C MET A 160 -27.82 -3.22 -11.57
N SER A 161 -28.64 -3.50 -10.57
CA SER A 161 -28.37 -3.28 -9.16
C SER A 161 -27.20 -4.16 -8.73
N CYS A 162 -26.06 -3.56 -8.43
CA CYS A 162 -25.10 -3.84 -7.37
C CYS A 162 -24.05 -2.75 -7.48
#